data_AF-A0A318CLY8-F1
#
_entry.id   AF-A0A318CLY8-F1
#
_cell.length_a   1.000
_cell.length_b   1.000
_cell.length_c   1.000
_cell.angle_alpha   90.00
_cell.angle_beta   90.00
_cell.angle_gamma   90.00
#
_symmetry.space_group_name_H-M   'P 1'
#
loop_
_entity.id
_entity.type
_entity.pdbx_description
1 polymer ?
#
loop_
_entity_poly.entity_id
_entity_poly.type
_entity_poly.pdbx_seq_one_letter_code
_entity_poly.pdbx_strand_id
1 'polypeptide(L)'
;MLFQTEPGRFQSLDYLFGELAQNLAYLSILHQNTRGAVYTDNPDEPQLAVVWNCCDTVLIGGDIVGAADSILLEFFSETLIPEAKAKGIPSLNVYSATDFFERLGDLLGLMNPRKK
;
A
#
# COMPACT_ATOMS: atom_id res chain seq x y z
N MET A 1 -12.49 3.01 2.76
CA MET A 1 -11.63 4.12 2.34
C MET A 1 -10.33 4.20 3.13
N LEU A 2 -9.22 4.46 2.43
CA LEU A 2 -7.92 4.81 3.02
C LEU A 2 -7.71 6.33 2.96
N PHE A 3 -7.04 6.88 3.96
CA PHE A 3 -6.72 8.29 4.07
C PHE A 3 -5.22 8.51 3.86
N GLN A 4 -4.86 9.50 3.06
CA GLN A 4 -3.46 9.89 2.93
C GLN A 4 -2.98 10.54 4.24
N THR A 5 -1.79 10.13 4.66
CA THR A 5 -1.11 10.60 5.87
C THR A 5 0.28 11.10 5.51
N GLU A 6 0.82 12.01 6.32
CA GLU A 6 2.20 12.45 6.17
C GLU A 6 3.15 11.30 6.55
N PRO A 7 4.14 10.94 5.72
CA PRO A 7 5.04 9.81 6.02
C PRO A 7 5.76 9.91 7.38
N GLY A 8 6.04 11.14 7.84
CA GLY A 8 6.68 11.39 9.14
C GLY A 8 5.73 11.42 10.35
N ARG A 9 4.42 11.22 10.15
CA ARG A 9 3.44 11.24 11.24
C ARG A 9 3.62 10.06 12.21
N PHE A 10 3.97 8.90 11.67
CA PHE A 10 4.13 7.68 12.46
C PHE A 10 5.60 7.51 12.85
N GLN A 11 5.85 7.19 14.13
CA GLN A 11 7.20 6.81 14.56
C GLN A 11 7.64 5.50 13.88
N SER A 12 6.70 4.59 13.64
CA SER A 12 6.89 3.34 12.91
C SER A 12 5.51 2.74 12.57
N LEU A 13 5.45 1.98 11.48
CA LEU A 13 4.32 1.10 11.15
C LEU A 13 4.77 -0.37 11.11
N ASP A 14 5.95 -0.70 11.65
CA ASP A 14 6.62 -1.99 11.41
C ASP A 14 5.74 -3.18 11.81
N TYR A 15 4.91 -3.01 12.85
CA TYR A 15 3.97 -4.01 13.32
C TYR A 15 2.94 -4.42 12.26
N LEU A 16 2.60 -3.54 11.31
CA LEU A 16 1.72 -3.85 10.19
C LEU A 16 2.47 -4.55 9.05
N PHE A 17 3.74 -4.21 8.85
CA PHE A 17 4.50 -4.66 7.68
C PHE A 17 5.32 -5.93 7.93
N GLY A 18 5.58 -6.31 9.19
CA GLY A 18 6.37 -7.50 9.52
C GLY A 18 7.74 -7.45 8.85
N GLU A 19 8.11 -8.49 8.10
CA GLU A 19 9.37 -8.52 7.35
C GLU A 19 9.47 -7.44 6.25
N LEU A 20 8.34 -6.98 5.70
CA LEU A 20 8.36 -5.87 4.72
C LEU A 20 8.82 -4.55 5.33
N ALA A 21 8.83 -4.41 6.65
CA ALA A 21 9.39 -3.24 7.31
C ALA A 21 10.89 -3.06 7.02
N GLN A 22 11.59 -4.12 6.60
CA GLN A 22 12.99 -4.06 6.17
C GLN A 22 13.17 -3.58 4.72
N ASN A 23 12.07 -3.37 3.98
CA ASN A 23 12.14 -2.89 2.60
C ASN A 23 12.71 -1.47 2.55
N LEU A 24 13.70 -1.25 1.68
CA LEU A 24 14.38 0.05 1.57
C LEU A 24 13.42 1.19 1.16
N ALA A 25 12.43 0.91 0.31
CA ALA A 25 11.45 1.93 -0.08
C ALA A 25 10.56 2.32 1.11
N TYR A 26 10.12 1.34 1.91
CA TYR A 26 9.39 1.58 3.15
C TYR A 26 10.16 2.50 4.10
N LEU A 27 11.37 2.10 4.47
CA LEU A 27 12.22 2.84 5.39
C LEU A 27 12.52 4.26 4.88
N SER A 28 12.84 4.38 3.59
CA SER A 28 13.20 5.66 2.99
C SER A 28 12.01 6.64 2.94
N ILE A 29 10.80 6.15 2.71
CA ILE A 29 9.59 6.99 2.69
C ILE A 29 9.21 7.42 4.11
N LEU A 30 9.15 6.50 5.07
CA LEU A 30 8.82 6.83 6.46
C LEU A 30 9.81 7.80 7.09
N HIS A 31 11.11 7.62 6.82
CA HIS A 31 12.14 8.53 7.30
C HIS A 31 12.28 9.81 6.44
N GLN A 32 11.37 10.03 5.49
CA GLN A 32 11.33 11.21 4.62
C GLN A 32 12.62 11.45 3.80
N ASN A 33 13.40 10.39 3.56
CA ASN A 33 14.59 10.42 2.71
C ASN A 33 14.23 10.42 1.23
N THR A 34 13.05 9.89 0.88
CA THR A 34 12.50 9.90 -0.49
C THR A 34 11.04 10.33 -0.46
N ARG A 35 10.59 10.95 -1.56
CA ARG A 35 9.16 11.21 -1.77
C ARG A 35 8.39 9.89 -1.84
N GLY A 36 7.22 9.88 -1.22
CA GLY A 36 6.27 8.79 -1.25
C GLY A 36 4.96 9.20 -0.59
N ALA A 37 4.00 8.30 -0.59
CA ALA A 37 2.72 8.47 0.06
C ALA A 37 2.46 7.31 1.01
N VAL A 38 1.90 7.63 2.17
CA VAL A 38 1.44 6.66 3.16
C VAL A 38 -0.07 6.84 3.28
N TYR A 39 -0.80 5.75 3.19
CA TYR A 39 -2.25 5.73 3.34
C TYR A 39 -2.62 4.77 4.47
N THR A 40 -3.55 5.14 5.34
CA THR A 40 -4.04 4.27 6.42
C THR A 40 -5.56 4.26 6.47
N ASP A 41 -6.15 3.18 6.97
CA ASP A 41 -7.59 3.07 7.20
C ASP A 41 -8.07 3.97 8.33
N ASN A 42 -7.25 4.11 9.37
CA ASN A 42 -7.44 5.03 10.48
C ASN A 42 -6.15 5.83 10.71
N PRO A 43 -6.19 7.19 10.65
CA PRO A 43 -5.01 8.01 10.88
C PRO A 43 -4.46 7.99 12.32
N ASP A 44 -5.28 7.61 13.30
CA ASP A 44 -4.94 7.63 14.72
C ASP A 44 -4.51 6.25 15.23
N GLU A 45 -5.18 5.18 14.77
CA GLU A 45 -4.85 3.80 15.11
C GLU A 45 -4.92 2.90 13.87
N PRO A 46 -3.89 2.92 13.01
CA PRO A 46 -3.88 2.16 11.75
C PRO A 46 -3.94 0.65 11.97
N GLN A 47 -4.85 -0.03 11.26
CA GLN A 47 -4.88 -1.50 11.16
C GLN A 47 -4.53 -1.99 9.75
N LEU A 48 -4.63 -1.11 8.77
CA LEU A 48 -4.24 -1.34 7.38
C LEU A 48 -3.47 -0.11 6.89
N ALA A 49 -2.36 -0.36 6.21
CA ALA A 49 -1.53 0.70 5.66
C ALA A 49 -1.01 0.35 4.25
N VAL A 50 -0.95 1.35 3.39
CA VAL A 50 -0.34 1.28 2.06
C VAL A 50 0.77 2.31 1.97
N VAL A 51 1.96 1.88 1.58
CA VAL A 51 3.11 2.74 1.30
C VAL A 51 3.42 2.67 -0.19
N TRP A 52 3.41 3.81 -0.86
CA TRP A 52 3.72 3.91 -2.29
C TRP A 52 4.88 4.87 -2.52
N ASN A 53 5.89 4.44 -3.27
CA ASN A 53 7.05 5.27 -3.63
C ASN A 53 6.74 6.32 -4.72
N CYS A 54 5.46 6.54 -5.05
CA CYS A 54 5.01 7.37 -6.18
C CYS A 54 5.62 7.00 -7.54
N CYS A 55 6.19 5.80 -7.63
CA CYS A 55 6.74 5.18 -8.84
C CYS A 55 6.07 3.80 -8.97
N ASP A 56 6.84 2.74 -9.09
CA ASP A 56 6.34 1.40 -9.37
C ASP A 56 6.03 0.56 -8.11
N THR A 57 6.47 0.93 -6.91
CA THR A 57 6.47 0.01 -5.76
C THR A 57 5.42 0.39 -4.74
N VAL A 58 4.51 -0.55 -4.47
CA VAL A 58 3.43 -0.45 -3.49
C VAL A 58 3.61 -1.55 -2.45
N LEU A 59 3.64 -1.18 -1.18
CA LEU A 59 3.75 -2.08 -0.04
C LEU A 59 2.48 -2.00 0.77
N ILE A 60 1.92 -3.13 1.17
CA ILE A 60 0.70 -3.20 1.99
C ILE A 60 0.99 -3.95 3.28
N GLY A 61 0.68 -3.32 4.40
CA GLY A 61 0.82 -3.88 5.73
C GLY A 61 -0.52 -3.88 6.46
N GLY A 62 -0.66 -4.76 7.44
CA GLY A 62 -1.86 -4.97 8.23
C GLY A 62 -2.54 -6.29 7.91
N ASP A 63 -3.70 -6.50 8.52
CA ASP A 63 -4.48 -7.73 8.39
C ASP A 63 -5.70 -7.52 7.48
N ILE A 64 -5.96 -8.45 6.56
CA ILE A 64 -7.17 -8.44 5.74
C ILE A 64 -8.28 -9.20 6.46
N VAL A 65 -8.85 -8.60 7.50
CA VAL A 65 -10.08 -9.13 8.12
C VAL A 65 -11.22 -8.15 7.89
N GLY A 66 -12.43 -8.68 7.69
CA GLY A 66 -13.63 -7.87 7.51
C GLY A 66 -13.60 -7.03 6.23
N ALA A 67 -13.62 -5.70 6.39
CA ALA A 67 -13.82 -4.74 5.29
C ALA A 67 -12.55 -4.41 4.47
N ALA A 68 -11.39 -4.95 4.81
CA ALA A 68 -10.11 -4.63 4.17
C ALA A 68 -10.12 -4.87 2.65
N ASP A 69 -10.74 -5.95 2.17
CA ASP A 69 -10.87 -6.23 0.72
C ASP A 69 -11.58 -5.09 -0.01
N SER A 70 -12.73 -4.65 0.51
CA SER A 70 -13.49 -3.55 -0.11
C SER A 70 -12.73 -2.23 -0.06
N ILE A 71 -12.01 -1.96 1.04
CA ILE A 71 -11.21 -0.74 1.21
C ILE A 71 -10.06 -0.70 0.21
N LEU A 72 -9.37 -1.83 0.01
CA LEU A 72 -8.27 -1.94 -0.94
C LEU A 72 -8.75 -1.85 -2.38
N LEU A 73 -9.85 -2.53 -2.72
CA LEU A 73 -10.42 -2.49 -4.07
C LEU A 73 -10.85 -1.07 -4.46
N GLU A 74 -11.52 -0.36 -3.54
CA GLU A 74 -11.87 1.06 -3.66
C GLU A 74 -10.60 1.89 -3.87
N PHE A 75 -9.59 1.75 -3.00
CA PHE A 75 -8.33 2.49 -3.12
C PHE A 75 -7.61 2.25 -4.45
N PHE A 76 -7.50 1.00 -4.90
CA PHE A 76 -6.85 0.66 -6.16
C PHE A 76 -7.57 1.28 -7.36
N SER A 77 -8.90 1.15 -7.41
CA SER A 77 -9.71 1.56 -8.55
C SER A 77 -9.92 3.08 -8.63
N GLU A 78 -10.08 3.74 -7.48
CA GLU A 78 -10.44 5.16 -7.42
C GLU A 78 -9.25 6.08 -7.17
N THR A 79 -8.17 5.59 -6.55
CA THR A 79 -7.00 6.42 -6.18
C THR A 79 -5.73 5.97 -6.90
N LEU A 80 -5.20 4.79 -6.56
CA LEU A 80 -3.84 4.41 -6.92
C LEU A 80 -3.64 4.22 -8.44
N ILE A 81 -4.54 3.50 -9.12
CA ILE A 81 -4.42 3.29 -10.57
C ILE A 81 -4.62 4.58 -11.36
N PRO A 82 -5.66 5.39 -11.10
CA PRO A 82 -5.80 6.70 -11.73
C PRO A 82 -4.56 7.58 -11.55
N GLU A 83 -4.01 7.66 -10.34
CA GLU A 83 -2.82 8.46 -10.07
C GLU A 83 -1.57 7.92 -10.78
N ALA A 84 -1.35 6.60 -10.75
CA ALA A 84 -0.24 5.97 -11.45
C ALA A 84 -0.31 6.25 -12.96
N LYS A 85 -1.51 6.16 -13.56
CA LYS A 85 -1.75 6.50 -14.97
C LYS A 85 -1.45 7.98 -15.25
N ALA A 86 -1.92 8.89 -14.40
CA ALA A 86 -1.67 10.33 -14.55
C ALA A 86 -0.17 10.66 -14.49
N LYS A 87 0.62 9.88 -13.74
CA LYS A 87 2.08 10.00 -13.64
C LYS A 87 2.84 9.21 -14.71
N GLY A 88 2.16 8.53 -15.63
CA GLY A 88 2.78 7.74 -16.70
C GLY A 88 3.49 6.46 -16.22
N ILE A 89 3.09 5.92 -15.07
CA ILE A 89 3.69 4.71 -14.48
C ILE A 89 3.04 3.48 -15.13
N PRO A 90 3.81 2.66 -15.88
CA PRO A 90 3.25 1.60 -16.72
C PRO A 90 2.88 0.33 -15.96
N SER A 91 3.45 0.13 -14.77
CA SER A 91 3.24 -1.06 -13.95
C SER A 91 3.47 -0.75 -12.48
N LEU A 92 2.70 -1.40 -11.61
CA LEU A 92 2.88 -1.38 -10.16
C LEU A 92 3.29 -2.79 -9.69
N ASN A 93 4.38 -2.87 -8.94
CA ASN A 93 4.81 -4.03 -8.18
C ASN A 93 4.20 -3.91 -6.77
N VAL A 94 3.27 -4.80 -6.45
CA VAL A 94 2.55 -4.79 -5.17
C VAL A 94 3.10 -5.92 -4.30
N TYR A 95 3.49 -5.58 -3.07
CA TYR A 95 3.99 -6.50 -2.07
C TYR A 95 3.16 -6.39 -0.80
N SER A 96 3.15 -7.45 -0.01
CA SER A 96 2.36 -7.50 1.21
C SER A 96 2.99 -8.31 2.34
N ALA A 97 2.60 -8.00 3.58
CA ALA A 97 2.96 -8.79 4.76
C ALA A 97 2.37 -10.22 4.69
N THR A 98 2.94 -11.16 5.45
CA THR A 98 3.07 -12.58 5.05
C THR A 98 1.79 -13.43 5.00
N ASP A 99 0.65 -12.94 5.48
CA ASP A 99 -0.65 -13.66 5.39
C ASP A 99 -1.56 -13.14 4.25
N PHE A 100 -1.04 -12.25 3.41
CA PHE A 100 -1.82 -11.40 2.50
C PHE A 100 -1.67 -11.79 1.02
N PHE A 101 -0.61 -12.52 0.64
CA PHE A 101 -0.21 -12.65 -0.76
C PHE A 101 -1.26 -13.33 -1.66
N GLU A 102 -1.84 -14.45 -1.22
CA GLU A 102 -2.83 -15.19 -2.03
C GLU A 102 -4.13 -14.38 -2.20
N ARG A 103 -4.65 -13.81 -1.11
CA ARG A 103 -5.89 -13.03 -1.12
C ARG A 103 -5.76 -11.72 -1.89
N LEU A 104 -4.60 -11.07 -1.82
CA LEU A 104 -4.28 -9.94 -2.69
C LEU A 104 -4.21 -10.36 -4.15
N GLY A 105 -3.65 -11.54 -4.45
CA GLY A 105 -3.66 -12.11 -5.78
C GLY A 105 -5.08 -12.22 -6.35
N ASP A 106 -6.02 -12.73 -5.56
CA ASP A 106 -7.43 -12.83 -5.93
C ASP A 106 -8.08 -11.46 -6.14
N LEU A 107 -7.87 -10.53 -5.19
CA LEU A 107 -8.40 -9.16 -5.26
C LEU A 107 -7.90 -8.41 -6.49
N LEU A 108 -6.59 -8.45 -6.72
CA LEU A 108 -5.98 -7.86 -7.91
C LEU A 108 -6.46 -8.56 -9.18
N GLY A 109 -6.73 -9.87 -9.13
CA GLY A 109 -7.29 -10.65 -10.22
C GLY A 109 -8.63 -10.11 -10.73
N LEU A 110 -9.48 -9.58 -9.84
CA LEU A 110 -10.74 -8.92 -10.21
C LEU A 110 -10.54 -7.68 -11.09
N MET A 111 -9.35 -7.09 -11.06
CA MET A 111 -9.00 -5.87 -11.77
C MET A 111 -8.34 -6.13 -13.13
N ASN A 112 -8.30 -7.39 -13.59
CA ASN A 112 -7.64 -7.82 -14.84
C ASN A 112 -6.18 -7.30 -14.99
N PRO A 113 -5.29 -7.65 -14.04
CA PRO A 113 -3.91 -7.21 -14.10
C PRO A 113 -3.20 -7.93 -15.25
N ARG A 114 -2.23 -7.27 -15.89
CA ARG A 114 -1.35 -7.97 -16.84
C ARG A 114 -0.54 -9.00 -16.06
N LYS A 115 -0.84 -10.29 -16.24
CA LYS A 115 -0.04 -11.39 -15.68
C LYS A 115 1.36 -11.32 -16.30
N LYS A 116 2.40 -11.26 -15.46
CA LYS A 116 3.80 -11.45 -15.89
C LYS A 116 4.09 -12.95 -16.01
#